data_AF-A0A7C1ZM30-F1
#
_entry.id   AF-A0A7C1ZM30-F1
#
_cell.length_a   1.000
_cell.length_b   1.000
_cell.length_c   1.000
_cell.angle_alpha   90.00
_cell.angle_beta   90.00
_cell.angle_gamma   90.00
#
_symmetry.space_group_name_H-M   'P 1'
#
loop_
_entity.id
_entity.type
_entity.pdbx_description
1 polymer ?
#
loop_
_entity_poly.entity_id
_entity_poly.type
_entity_poly.pdbx_seq_one_letter_code
_entity_poly.pdbx_strand_id
1 'polypeptide(L)'
;MKNTRNPFTGEINSWQTSLTEALNKHGFYNGRMISGSKHTYGRANPDHIVYFNACIFDVNGVQVWWGDLDVTKDEVELGVVAKETGQTFYVTPEGGFRSDFHKVTKEDILKSESTIMFSKESLK
;
A
#
# COMPACT_ATOMS: atom_id res chain seq x y z
N MET A 1 -12.58 -19.62 17.46
CA MET A 1 -13.26 -18.88 16.37
C MET A 1 -14.54 -18.28 16.92
N LYS A 2 -14.73 -16.96 16.87
CA LYS A 2 -16.00 -16.29 17.19
C LYS A 2 -16.26 -15.27 16.09
N ASN A 3 -17.36 -15.39 15.36
CA ASN A 3 -17.83 -14.36 14.42
C ASN A 3 -18.56 -13.29 15.24
N THR A 4 -18.14 -12.03 15.10
CA THR A 4 -18.84 -10.89 15.70
C THR A 4 -19.68 -10.23 14.61
N ARG A 5 -20.96 -9.99 14.90
CA ARG A 5 -21.84 -9.23 14.01
C ARG A 5 -21.59 -7.75 14.22
N ASN A 6 -21.60 -6.98 13.13
CA ASN A 6 -21.61 -5.52 13.21
C ASN A 6 -22.90 -5.10 13.94
N PRO A 7 -22.82 -4.40 15.09
CA PRO A 7 -24.00 -4.06 15.88
C PRO A 7 -24.90 -3.00 15.22
N PHE A 8 -24.44 -2.35 14.15
CA PHE A 8 -25.20 -1.33 13.42
C PHE A 8 -25.85 -1.86 12.14
N THR A 9 -25.23 -2.82 11.45
CA THR A 9 -25.74 -3.35 10.17
C THR A 9 -26.29 -4.77 10.25
N GLY A 10 -25.97 -5.51 11.33
CA GLY A 10 -26.37 -6.91 11.49
C GLY A 10 -25.63 -7.90 10.60
N GLU A 11 -24.74 -7.42 9.72
CA GLU A 11 -23.96 -8.25 8.82
C GLU A 11 -22.95 -9.09 9.60
N ILE A 12 -22.78 -10.35 9.15
CA ILE A 12 -21.67 -11.19 9.58
C ILE A 12 -20.45 -10.63 8.86
N ASN A 13 -19.68 -9.81 9.56
CA ASN A 13 -18.33 -9.52 9.12
C ASN A 13 -17.55 -10.84 9.27
N SER A 14 -17.36 -11.57 8.15
CA SER A 14 -16.16 -12.39 8.06
C SER A 14 -15.01 -11.46 8.41
N TRP A 15 -14.08 -11.87 9.28
CA TRP A 15 -12.89 -11.08 9.57
C TRP A 15 -12.15 -10.81 8.26
N GLN A 16 -12.48 -9.71 7.58
CA GLN A 16 -11.67 -9.20 6.49
C GLN A 16 -10.40 -8.75 7.19
N THR A 17 -9.31 -9.45 6.91
CA THR A 17 -7.98 -9.03 7.31
C THR A 17 -7.81 -7.59 6.85
N SER A 18 -7.55 -6.69 7.80
CA SER A 18 -7.37 -5.29 7.46
C SER A 18 -6.21 -5.16 6.46
N LEU A 19 -6.24 -4.16 5.58
CA LEU A 19 -5.16 -3.94 4.61
C LEU A 19 -3.78 -3.93 5.30
N THR A 20 -3.68 -3.29 6.46
CA THR A 20 -2.47 -3.25 7.28
C THR A 20 -2.01 -4.64 7.74
N GLU A 21 -2.91 -5.50 8.19
CA GLU A 21 -2.56 -6.88 8.59
C GLU A 21 -2.13 -7.73 7.39
N ALA A 22 -2.81 -7.58 6.24
CA ALA A 22 -2.44 -8.28 5.02
C ALA A 22 -1.06 -7.81 4.53
N LEU A 23 -0.83 -6.51 4.45
CA LEU A 23 0.48 -5.94 4.12
C LEU A 23 1.59 -6.52 5.01
N ASN A 24 1.40 -6.54 6.34
CA ASN A 24 2.38 -7.13 7.26
C ASN A 24 2.61 -8.63 7.03
N LYS A 25 1.54 -9.41 6.81
CA LYS A 25 1.62 -10.86 6.49
C LYS A 25 2.46 -11.12 5.23
N HIS A 26 2.38 -10.22 4.26
CA HIS A 26 3.09 -10.28 2.99
C HIS A 26 4.46 -9.56 3.01
N GLY A 27 5.00 -9.28 4.20
CA GLY A 27 6.35 -8.73 4.37
C GLY A 27 6.45 -7.21 4.23
N PHE A 28 5.33 -6.52 4.04
CA PHE A 28 5.24 -5.05 4.04
C PHE A 28 4.97 -4.53 5.45
N TYR A 29 5.96 -4.65 6.33
CA TYR A 29 5.92 -4.01 7.64
C TYR A 29 6.19 -2.51 7.54
N ASN A 30 5.64 -1.71 8.46
CA ASN A 30 5.88 -0.26 8.48
C ASN A 30 7.36 0.05 8.68
N GLY A 31 7.88 1.00 7.90
CA GLY A 31 9.30 1.35 7.91
C GLY A 31 10.21 0.31 7.28
N ARG A 32 9.66 -0.56 6.39
CA ARG A 32 10.47 -1.45 5.55
C ARG A 32 11.57 -0.65 4.86
N MET A 33 12.78 -1.18 4.86
CA MET A 33 13.95 -0.60 4.20
C MET A 33 14.51 -1.62 3.22
N ILE A 34 14.60 -1.25 1.94
CA ILE A 34 15.13 -2.15 0.90
C ILE A 34 16.63 -1.97 0.68
N SER A 35 17.20 -0.83 1.12
CA SER A 35 18.63 -0.55 1.03
C SER A 35 19.07 0.56 1.98
N GLY A 36 20.31 0.49 2.47
CA GLY A 36 20.94 1.59 3.22
C GLY A 36 21.42 2.76 2.35
N SER A 37 21.38 2.65 1.01
CA SER A 37 21.79 3.72 0.09
C SER A 37 20.91 3.77 -1.14
N LYS A 38 20.13 4.86 -1.26
CA LYS A 38 19.28 5.13 -2.44
C LYS A 38 20.10 5.12 -3.73
N HIS A 39 21.27 5.77 -3.71
CA HIS A 39 22.13 5.89 -4.88
C HIS A 39 22.71 4.54 -5.31
N THR A 40 23.20 3.74 -4.36
CA THR A 40 23.76 2.42 -4.65
C THR A 40 22.67 1.49 -5.19
N TYR A 41 21.48 1.50 -4.59
CA TYR A 41 20.36 0.69 -5.05
C TYR A 41 19.92 1.05 -6.46
N GLY A 42 19.75 2.35 -6.74
CA GLY A 42 19.36 2.84 -8.06
C GLY A 42 20.37 2.48 -9.16
N ARG A 43 21.68 2.54 -8.86
CA ARG A 43 22.71 2.09 -9.82
C ARG A 43 22.66 0.60 -10.11
N ALA A 44 22.28 -0.21 -9.13
CA ALA A 44 22.16 -1.66 -9.30
C ALA A 44 20.84 -2.08 -9.96
N ASN A 45 19.81 -1.22 -9.93
CA ASN A 45 18.48 -1.48 -10.46
C ASN A 45 18.00 -0.29 -11.32
N PRO A 46 18.70 0.04 -12.42
CA PRO A 46 18.46 1.27 -13.18
C PRO A 46 17.07 1.34 -13.85
N ASP A 47 16.48 0.18 -14.14
CA ASP A 47 15.20 0.06 -14.85
C ASP A 47 14.01 -0.15 -13.89
N HIS A 48 14.24 -0.12 -12.58
CA HIS A 48 13.20 -0.36 -11.60
C HIS A 48 12.45 0.92 -11.22
N ILE A 49 11.15 0.79 -11.00
CA ILE A 49 10.33 1.84 -10.40
C ILE A 49 10.45 1.70 -8.89
N VAL A 50 11.24 2.57 -8.27
CA VAL A 50 11.52 2.51 -6.83
C VAL A 50 10.98 3.75 -6.13
N TYR A 51 10.15 3.55 -5.12
CA TYR A 51 9.67 4.59 -4.22
C TYR A 51 10.28 4.38 -2.83
N PHE A 52 11.32 5.15 -2.54
CA PHE A 52 11.84 5.24 -1.16
C PHE A 52 10.87 6.03 -0.30
N ASN A 53 10.64 5.58 0.94
CA ASN A 53 9.65 6.16 1.86
C ASN A 53 8.25 6.33 1.23
N ALA A 54 7.85 5.39 0.37
CA ALA A 54 6.52 5.29 -0.18
C ALA A 54 5.43 5.29 0.90
N CYS A 55 4.22 5.64 0.49
CA CYS A 55 3.01 5.54 1.31
C CYS A 55 1.97 4.67 0.60
N ILE A 56 1.19 3.92 1.38
CA ILE A 56 0.01 3.21 0.87
C ILE A 56 -1.23 3.79 1.54
N PHE A 57 -2.24 4.08 0.73
CA PHE A 57 -3.53 4.60 1.14
C PHE A 57 -4.65 3.64 0.76
N ASP A 58 -5.64 3.52 1.63
CA ASP A 58 -6.88 2.83 1.29
C ASP A 58 -7.69 3.60 0.21
N VAL A 59 -8.80 3.02 -0.24
CA VAL A 59 -9.69 3.62 -1.24
C VAL A 59 -10.29 4.98 -0.81
N ASN A 60 -10.28 5.28 0.50
CA ASN A 60 -10.79 6.51 1.09
C ASN A 60 -9.70 7.58 1.27
N GLY A 61 -8.44 7.26 0.96
CA GLY A 61 -7.30 8.16 1.16
C GLY A 61 -6.75 8.15 2.58
N VAL A 62 -7.05 7.13 3.39
CA VAL A 62 -6.46 6.93 4.71
C VAL A 62 -5.11 6.23 4.53
N GLN A 63 -4.04 6.83 5.05
CA GLN A 63 -2.72 6.21 5.02
C GLN A 63 -2.70 5.00 5.95
N VAL A 64 -2.31 3.84 5.42
CA VAL A 64 -2.28 2.56 6.16
C VAL A 64 -0.88 1.97 6.31
N TRP A 65 0.08 2.47 5.52
CA TRP A 65 1.46 1.98 5.53
C TRP A 65 2.45 3.03 5.03
N TRP A 66 3.71 2.90 5.45
CA TRP A 66 4.84 3.63 4.88
C TRP A 66 6.14 2.81 4.89
N GLY A 67 7.05 3.08 3.96
CA GLY A 67 8.36 2.44 3.87
C GLY A 67 8.92 2.42 2.45
N ASP A 68 10.05 1.76 2.24
CA ASP A 68 10.63 1.58 0.92
C ASP A 68 9.94 0.49 0.12
N LEU A 69 9.71 0.77 -1.16
CA LEU A 69 9.04 -0.13 -2.09
C LEU A 69 9.75 -0.11 -3.45
N ASP A 70 10.14 -1.29 -3.93
CA ASP A 70 10.60 -1.48 -5.31
C ASP A 70 9.41 -2.04 -6.07
N VAL A 71 8.62 -1.16 -6.69
CA VAL A 71 7.34 -1.52 -7.30
C VAL A 71 7.54 -2.61 -8.33
N THR A 72 8.63 -2.55 -9.10
CA THR A 72 8.95 -3.57 -10.11
C THR A 72 9.11 -4.97 -9.51
N LYS A 73 9.62 -5.09 -8.27
CA LYS A 73 9.71 -6.39 -7.58
C LYS A 73 8.47 -6.73 -6.76
N ASP A 74 7.84 -5.72 -6.17
CA ASP A 74 6.80 -5.85 -5.16
C ASP A 74 5.39 -5.90 -5.78
N GLU A 75 5.20 -5.56 -7.06
CA GLU A 75 3.89 -5.46 -7.72
C GLU A 75 3.06 -6.75 -7.66
N VAL A 76 3.71 -7.91 -7.80
CA VAL A 76 3.02 -9.21 -7.77
C VAL A 76 2.43 -9.44 -6.37
N GLU A 77 3.21 -9.19 -5.33
CA GLU A 77 2.80 -9.43 -3.96
C GLU A 77 1.75 -8.41 -3.50
N LEU A 78 1.86 -7.14 -3.93
CA LEU A 78 0.83 -6.13 -3.71
C LEU A 78 -0.49 -6.50 -4.42
N GLY A 79 -0.41 -7.07 -5.63
CA GLY A 79 -1.57 -7.62 -6.32
C GLY A 79 -2.22 -8.79 -5.55
N VAL A 80 -1.42 -9.67 -4.94
CA VAL A 80 -1.92 -10.73 -4.05
C VAL A 80 -2.63 -10.12 -2.84
N VAL A 81 -2.05 -9.11 -2.20
CA VAL A 81 -2.70 -8.38 -1.07
C VAL A 81 -4.05 -7.79 -1.51
N ALA A 82 -4.12 -7.15 -2.67
CA ALA A 82 -5.38 -6.58 -3.18
C ALA A 82 -6.44 -7.66 -3.43
N LYS A 83 -6.04 -8.82 -3.95
CA LYS A 83 -6.92 -9.96 -4.20
C LYS A 83 -7.38 -10.64 -2.90
N GLU A 84 -6.49 -10.87 -1.95
CA GLU A 84 -6.81 -11.50 -0.66
C GLU A 84 -7.76 -10.64 0.18
N THR A 85 -7.52 -9.32 0.22
CA THR A 85 -8.35 -8.38 0.98
C THR A 85 -9.64 -8.02 0.24
N GLY A 86 -9.65 -8.13 -1.09
CA GLY A 86 -10.71 -7.61 -1.95
C GLY A 86 -10.75 -6.09 -1.99
N GLN A 87 -9.70 -5.41 -1.52
CA GLN A 87 -9.63 -3.96 -1.39
C GLN A 87 -8.83 -3.34 -2.54
N THR A 88 -9.20 -2.10 -2.90
CA THR A 88 -8.39 -1.25 -3.77
C THR A 88 -7.57 -0.30 -2.90
N PHE A 89 -6.31 -0.12 -3.23
CA PHE A 89 -5.41 0.80 -2.53
C PHE A 89 -4.46 1.50 -3.50
N TYR A 90 -3.85 2.57 -3.03
CA TYR A 90 -2.98 3.44 -3.81
C TYR A 90 -1.58 3.46 -3.21
N VAL A 91 -0.57 3.31 -4.05
CA VAL A 91 0.85 3.47 -3.70
C VAL A 91 1.33 4.80 -4.25
N THR A 92 1.93 5.62 -3.40
CA THR A 92 2.50 6.93 -3.79
C THR A 92 3.97 7.02 -3.40
N PRO A 93 4.77 7.84 -4.09
CA PRO A 93 6.10 8.21 -3.61
C PRO A 93 6.04 9.04 -2.32
N GLU A 94 7.18 9.24 -1.66
CA GLU A 94 7.30 10.06 -0.42
C GLU A 94 6.85 11.52 -0.63
N GLY A 95 7.23 12.09 -1.78
CA GLY A 95 7.26 13.52 -2.10
C GLY A 95 5.91 14.22 -2.03
N GLY A 96 5.50 14.61 -0.83
CA GLY A 96 4.23 15.29 -0.59
C GLY A 96 3.04 14.35 -0.38
N PHE A 97 3.29 13.13 0.10
CA PHE A 97 2.22 12.21 0.52
C PHE A 97 2.38 11.70 1.95
N ARG A 98 3.51 11.94 2.61
CA ARG A 98 3.66 11.50 4.00
C ARG A 98 2.80 12.33 4.96
N SER A 99 1.77 11.71 5.54
CA SER A 99 0.76 12.40 6.37
C SER A 99 1.32 13.07 7.62
N ASP A 100 2.47 12.59 8.11
CA ASP A 100 3.16 13.16 9.28
C ASP A 100 3.56 14.64 9.08
N PHE A 101 3.65 15.09 7.81
CA PHE A 101 4.11 16.43 7.47
C PHE A 101 3.00 17.35 6.92
N HIS A 102 1.93 16.79 6.37
CA HIS A 102 0.84 17.56 5.76
C HIS A 102 -0.42 16.69 5.59
N LYS A 103 -1.58 17.34 5.51
CA LYS A 103 -2.84 16.66 5.19
C LYS A 103 -2.85 16.27 3.72
N VAL A 104 -2.90 14.98 3.43
CA VAL A 104 -3.13 14.42 2.10
C VAL A 104 -4.62 14.17 1.91
N THR A 105 -5.17 14.63 0.80
CA THR A 105 -6.54 14.29 0.40
C THR A 105 -6.55 13.19 -0.64
N LYS A 106 -7.70 12.51 -0.79
CA LYS A 106 -7.90 11.53 -1.86
C LYS A 106 -7.73 12.18 -3.24
N GLU A 107 -8.15 13.42 -3.38
CA GLU A 107 -7.99 14.19 -4.61
C GLU A 107 -6.51 14.40 -4.96
N ASP A 108 -5.64 14.62 -3.97
CA ASP A 108 -4.20 14.75 -4.19
C ASP A 108 -3.59 13.44 -4.68
N ILE A 109 -3.99 12.31 -4.06
CA ILE A 109 -3.55 10.96 -4.45
C ILE A 109 -3.93 10.67 -5.90
N LEU A 110 -5.18 10.97 -6.27
CA LEU A 110 -5.71 10.68 -7.61
C LEU A 110 -5.20 11.63 -8.71
N LYS A 111 -4.73 12.83 -8.36
CA LYS A 111 -4.14 13.77 -9.32
C LYS A 111 -2.68 13.48 -9.65
N SER A 112 -2.01 12.68 -8.83
CA SER A 112 -0.59 12.36 -9.01
C SER A 112 -0.39 11.31 -10.09
N GLU A 113 0.37 11.66 -11.12
CA GLU A 113 0.78 10.72 -12.19
C GLU A 113 1.73 9.63 -11.70
N SER A 114 2.33 9.80 -10.51
CA SER A 114 3.20 8.82 -9.85
C SER A 114 2.44 7.90 -8.90
N THR A 115 1.11 7.97 -8.85
CA THR A 115 0.30 7.06 -8.05
C THR A 115 0.04 5.76 -8.82
N ILE A 116 0.27 4.63 -8.17
CA ILE A 116 -0.02 3.31 -8.72
C ILE A 116 -1.17 2.69 -7.94
N MET A 117 -2.21 2.27 -8.65
CA MET A 117 -3.40 1.65 -8.06
C MET A 117 -3.32 0.14 -8.14
N PHE A 118 -3.62 -0.53 -7.03
CA PHE A 118 -3.78 -1.99 -6.96
C PHE A 118 -5.22 -2.32 -6.59
N SER A 119 -5.82 -3.24 -7.34
CA SER A 119 -7.18 -3.74 -7.17
C SER A 119 -7.22 -5.27 -7.34
N LYS A 120 -8.35 -5.88 -6.99
CA LYS A 120 -8.56 -7.34 -7.16
C LYS A 120 -8.41 -7.82 -8.60
N GLU A 121 -8.55 -6.93 -9.58
CA GLU A 121 -8.36 -7.20 -11.01
C GLU A 121 -6.92 -6.98 -11.50
N SER A 122 -6.01 -6.54 -10.62
CA SER A 122 -4.63 -6.15 -11.01
C SER A 122 -3.72 -7.33 -11.35
N LEU A 123 -4.19 -8.58 -11.23
CA LEU A 123 -3.49 -9.78 -11.70
C LEU A 123 -4.42 -10.58 -12.63
N LYS A 124 -3.99 -10.78 -13.89
CA LYS A 124 -4.62 -11.72 -14.84
C LYS A 124 -4.13 -13.14 -14.61
#